data_AF-A0A9E4ARW7-F1
#
_entry.id   AF-A0A9E4ARW7-F1
#
_cell.length_a   1.000
_cell.length_b   1.000
_cell.length_c   1.000
_cell.angle_alpha   90.00
_cell.angle_beta   90.00
_cell.angle_gamma   90.00
#
_symmetry.space_group_name_H-M   'P 1'
#
loop_
_entity.id
_entity.type
_entity.pdbx_description
1 polymer ?
#
loop_
_entity_poly.entity_id
_entity_poly.type
_entity_poly.pdbx_seq_one_letter_code
_entity_poly.pdbx_strand_id
1 'polypeptide(L)'
;MEKIQIVKIQNPEYGDTYTVHIEKNGAGWIGQIREVPEVQCKGNTPEAILKILKTELHEILIARADAWDKQIEEDIKAGRLDHLVEKALEDLRAGRCKDL
;
A
#
# COMPACT_ATOMS: atom_id res chain seq x y z
N MET A 1 26.49 -1.63 -17.53
CA MET A 1 25.11 -1.93 -17.09
C MET A 1 25.10 -1.79 -15.58
N GLU A 2 24.44 -0.76 -15.06
CA GLU A 2 24.31 -0.57 -13.61
C GLU A 2 23.51 -1.73 -13.01
N LYS A 3 23.93 -2.19 -11.83
CA LYS A 3 23.38 -3.39 -11.21
C LYS A 3 22.03 -3.03 -10.57
N ILE A 4 20.95 -3.57 -11.12
CA ILE A 4 19.58 -3.44 -10.59
C ILE A 4 19.23 -4.72 -9.84
N GLN A 5 18.76 -4.59 -8.61
CA GLN A 5 18.25 -5.68 -7.79
C GLN A 5 16.77 -5.45 -7.51
N ILE A 6 15.94 -6.46 -7.78
CA ILE A 6 14.51 -6.40 -7.50
C ILE A 6 14.24 -7.33 -6.32
N VAL A 7 13.74 -6.76 -5.24
CA VAL A 7 13.47 -7.47 -3.97
C VAL A 7 12.00 -7.31 -3.63
N LYS A 8 11.38 -8.38 -3.13
CA LYS A 8 10.01 -8.32 -2.62
C LYS A 8 10.06 -8.18 -1.10
N ILE A 9 9.31 -7.23 -0.57
CA ILE A 9 9.09 -7.07 0.87
C ILE A 9 7.61 -7.32 1.17
N GLN A 10 7.34 -7.99 2.29
CA GLN A 10 5.97 -8.24 2.73
C GLN A 10 5.62 -7.27 3.86
N ASN A 11 4.39 -6.78 3.80
CA ASN A 11 3.76 -6.12 4.93
C ASN A 11 3.23 -7.20 5.90
N PRO A 12 3.79 -7.32 7.11
CA PRO A 12 3.37 -8.35 8.05
C PRO A 12 1.93 -8.18 8.55
N GLU A 13 1.40 -6.96 8.56
CA GLU A 13 0.07 -6.66 9.09
C GLU A 13 -1.05 -7.08 8.12
N TYR A 14 -0.86 -6.84 6.82
CA TYR A 14 -1.91 -7.02 5.81
C TYR A 14 -1.58 -8.10 4.76
N GLY A 15 -0.37 -8.69 4.81
CA GLY A 15 0.06 -9.74 3.89
C GLY A 15 0.42 -9.26 2.47
N ASP A 16 0.25 -7.97 2.19
CA ASP A 16 0.59 -7.38 0.90
C ASP A 16 2.08 -7.51 0.59
N THR A 17 2.40 -7.71 -0.69
CA THR A 17 3.78 -7.78 -1.17
C THR A 17 4.10 -6.58 -2.04
N TYR A 18 5.20 -5.91 -1.72
CA TYR A 18 5.69 -4.71 -2.40
C TYR A 18 6.99 -5.00 -3.14
N THR A 19 7.16 -4.34 -4.29
CA THR A 19 8.31 -4.53 -5.17
C THR A 19 9.30 -3.38 -4.96
N VAL A 20 10.48 -3.71 -4.46
CA VAL A 20 11.58 -2.77 -4.24
C VAL A 20 12.57 -2.87 -5.39
N HIS A 21 12.84 -1.77 -6.06
CA HIS A 21 13.94 -1.64 -7.02
C HIS A 21 15.13 -0.99 -6.31
N ILE A 22 16.27 -1.66 -6.32
CA ILE A 22 17.52 -1.16 -5.76
C ILE A 22 18.54 -1.03 -6.89
N GLU A 23 19.02 0.20 -7.09
CA GLU A 23 19.94 0.55 -8.16
C GLU A 23 21.23 1.09 -7.57
N LYS A 24 22.37 0.70 -8.15
CA LYS A 24 23.66 1.26 -7.76
C LYS A 24 23.81 2.66 -8.34
N ASN A 25 24.08 3.66 -7.49
CA ASN A 25 24.32 5.03 -7.91
C ASN A 25 25.70 5.50 -7.40
N GLY A 26 26.70 5.46 -8.26
CA GLY A 26 28.08 5.79 -7.91
C GLY A 26 28.65 4.89 -6.81
N ALA A 27 29.07 5.50 -5.69
CA ALA A 27 29.56 4.80 -4.50
C ALA A 27 28.43 4.29 -3.57
N GLY A 28 27.18 4.70 -3.83
CA GLY A 28 26.03 4.34 -3.02
C GLY A 28 24.98 3.55 -3.79
N TRP A 29 23.81 3.43 -3.16
CA TRP A 29 22.65 2.72 -3.67
C TRP A 29 21.41 3.59 -3.48
N ILE A 30 20.44 3.42 -4.37
CA ILE A 30 19.10 4.02 -4.27
C ILE A 30 18.10 2.89 -4.25
N GLY A 31 17.14 2.95 -3.34
CA GLY A 31 16.00 2.04 -3.31
C GLY A 31 14.70 2.80 -3.44
N GLN A 32 13.76 2.22 -4.19
CA GLN A 32 12.42 2.76 -4.38
C GLN A 32 11.38 1.64 -4.39
N ILE A 33 10.21 1.91 -3.82
CA ILE A 33 9.05 1.01 -3.89
C ILE A 33 8.22 1.37 -5.11
N ARG A 34 7.93 0.37 -5.97
CA ARG A 34 7.21 0.60 -7.23
C ARG A 34 5.78 1.04 -7.01
N GLU A 35 5.10 0.42 -6.04
CA GLU A 35 3.69 0.66 -5.72
C GLU A 35 3.51 1.94 -4.89
N VAL A 36 4.56 2.39 -4.21
CA VAL A 36 4.56 3.59 -3.37
C VAL A 36 5.79 4.44 -3.75
N PRO A 37 5.74 5.17 -4.87
CA PRO A 37 6.89 5.90 -5.41
C PRO A 37 7.37 7.04 -4.49
N GLU A 38 6.53 7.46 -3.55
CA GLU A 38 6.87 8.42 -2.48
C GLU A 38 7.95 7.86 -1.53
N VAL A 39 8.03 6.52 -1.39
CA VAL A 39 9.01 5.84 -0.55
C VAL A 39 10.26 5.53 -1.38
N GLN A 40 11.22 6.46 -1.29
CA GLN A 40 12.55 6.32 -1.86
C GLN A 40 13.62 6.69 -0.84
N CYS A 41 14.75 5.99 -0.85
CA CYS A 41 15.88 6.34 0.00
C CYS A 41 17.22 6.05 -0.68
N LYS A 42 18.25 6.74 -0.21
CA LYS A 42 19.65 6.50 -0.61
C LYS A 42 20.40 5.89 0.57
N GLY A 43 21.29 4.96 0.29
CA GLY A 43 22.07 4.30 1.34
C GLY A 43 23.40 3.75 0.84
N ASN A 44 24.23 3.36 1.79
CA ASN A 44 25.56 2.84 1.49
C ASN A 44 25.54 1.34 1.15
N THR A 45 24.52 0.60 1.61
CA THR A 45 24.33 -0.81 1.32
C THR A 45 22.87 -1.14 0.99
N PRO A 46 22.60 -2.18 0.19
CA PRO A 46 21.25 -2.65 -0.09
C PRO A 46 20.45 -3.03 1.16
N GLU A 47 21.09 -3.62 2.17
CA GLU A 47 20.44 -4.06 3.41
C GLU A 47 19.97 -2.87 4.25
N ALA A 48 20.78 -1.81 4.32
CA ALA A 48 20.40 -0.58 5.01
C ALA A 48 19.20 0.09 4.33
N ILE A 49 19.20 0.11 2.99
CA ILE A 49 18.07 0.60 2.18
C ILE A 49 16.81 -0.20 2.47
N LEU A 50 16.87 -1.53 2.41
CA LEU A 50 15.71 -2.39 2.68
C LEU A 50 15.13 -2.16 4.07
N LYS A 51 15.98 -1.94 5.07
CA LYS A 51 15.52 -1.64 6.43
C LYS A 51 14.77 -0.30 6.48
N ILE A 52 15.35 0.75 5.90
CA ILE A 52 14.73 2.09 5.84
C ILE A 52 13.40 2.02 5.10
N LEU A 53 13.38 1.44 3.89
CA LEU A 53 12.17 1.37 3.08
C LEU A 53 11.04 0.59 3.77
N LYS A 54 11.35 -0.47 4.53
CA LYS A 54 10.34 -1.20 5.31
C LYS A 54 9.71 -0.33 6.39
N THR A 55 10.51 0.47 7.10
CA THR A 55 10.02 1.38 8.15
C THR A 55 9.17 2.49 7.55
N GLU A 56 9.69 3.20 6.54
CA GLU A 56 8.97 4.28 5.86
C GLU A 56 7.67 3.80 5.22
N LEU A 57 7.69 2.63 4.57
CA LEU A 57 6.49 2.01 4.01
C LEU A 57 5.45 1.76 5.11
N HIS A 58 5.86 1.21 6.25
CA HIS A 58 4.95 0.90 7.35
C HIS A 58 4.28 2.17 7.90
N GLU A 59 5.04 3.23 8.13
CA GLU A 59 4.52 4.51 8.63
C GLU A 59 3.51 5.15 7.66
N ILE A 60 3.82 5.14 6.35
CA ILE A 60 2.91 5.67 5.33
C ILE A 60 1.63 4.84 5.23
N LEU A 61 1.73 3.51 5.31
CA LEU A 61 0.56 2.64 5.26
C LEU A 61 -0.35 2.87 6.48
N ILE A 62 0.20 3.06 7.67
CA ILE A 62 -0.57 3.43 8.86
C ILE A 62 -1.27 4.77 8.65
N ALA A 63 -0.54 5.81 8.23
CA ALA A 63 -1.11 7.13 8.03
C ALA A 63 -2.23 7.12 6.97
N ARG A 64 -2.07 6.30 5.92
CA ARG A 64 -3.09 6.11 4.89
C ARG A 64 -4.31 5.38 5.43
N ALA A 65 -4.12 4.33 6.24
CA ALA A 65 -5.22 3.62 6.89
C ALA A 65 -6.04 4.57 7.78
N ASP A 66 -5.37 5.37 8.63
CA ASP A 66 -6.03 6.36 9.48
C ASP A 66 -6.82 7.42 8.69
N ALA A 67 -6.29 7.85 7.55
CA ALA A 67 -6.98 8.79 6.66
C ALA A 67 -8.22 8.15 6.02
N TRP A 68 -8.12 6.88 5.63
CA TRP A 68 -9.24 6.11 5.09
C TRP A 68 -10.33 5.92 6.14
N ASP A 69 -9.98 5.56 7.38
CA ASP A 69 -10.95 5.39 8.47
C ASP A 69 -11.74 6.68 8.72
N LYS A 70 -11.05 7.82 8.82
CA LYS A 70 -11.69 9.13 9.00
C LYS A 70 -12.65 9.46 7.86
N GLN A 71 -12.20 9.27 6.61
CA GLN A 71 -13.04 9.57 5.45
C GLN A 71 -14.28 8.67 5.41
N ILE A 72 -14.13 7.37 5.70
CA ILE A 72 -15.25 6.43 5.76
C ILE A 72 -16.26 6.84 6.83
N GLU A 73 -15.81 7.23 8.03
CA GLU A 73 -16.71 7.73 9.07
C GLU A 73 -17.48 8.98 8.64
N GLU A 74 -16.82 9.92 7.97
CA GLU A 74 -17.47 11.12 7.44
C GLU A 74 -18.49 10.78 6.35
N ASP A 75 -18.14 9.86 5.45
CA ASP A 75 -19.01 9.41 4.37
C ASP A 75 -20.24 8.67 4.90
N ILE A 76 -20.09 7.87 5.96
CA ILE A 76 -21.20 7.25 6.69
C ILE A 76 -22.10 8.33 7.30
N LYS A 77 -21.53 9.29 8.03
CA LYS A 77 -22.31 10.37 8.67
C LYS A 77 -23.04 11.24 7.64
N ALA A 78 -22.46 11.43 6.46
CA ALA A 78 -23.04 12.18 5.37
C ALA A 78 -24.06 11.39 4.52
N GLY A 79 -24.29 10.10 4.83
CA GLY A 79 -25.17 9.22 4.04
C GLY A 79 -24.63 8.94 2.62
N ARG A 80 -23.36 9.24 2.35
CA ARG A 80 -22.76 9.06 1.02
C ARG A 80 -22.70 7.60 0.60
N LEU A 81 -22.70 6.68 1.56
CA LEU A 81 -22.66 5.24 1.32
C LEU A 81 -24.06 4.58 1.30
N ASP A 82 -25.14 5.32 1.55
CA ASP A 82 -26.50 4.76 1.64
C ASP A 82 -26.92 4.08 0.33
N HIS A 83 -26.53 4.65 -0.80
CA HIS A 83 -26.79 4.08 -2.13
C HIS A 83 -26.18 2.67 -2.32
N LEU A 84 -25.07 2.36 -1.63
CA LEU A 84 -24.46 1.02 -1.67
C LEU A 84 -25.31 0.02 -0.90
N VAL A 85 -25.92 0.44 0.22
CA VAL A 85 -26.84 -0.37 1.02
C VAL A 85 -28.11 -0.65 0.23
N GLU A 86 -28.70 0.38 -0.39
CA GLU A 86 -29.88 0.23 -1.24
C GLU A 86 -29.62 -0.74 -2.38
N LYS A 87 -28.49 -0.58 -3.09
CA LYS A 87 -28.09 -1.49 -4.17
C LYS A 87 -27.92 -2.93 -3.68
N ALA A 88 -27.29 -3.13 -2.52
CA ALA A 88 -27.12 -4.46 -1.94
C ALA A 88 -28.47 -5.11 -1.61
N LEU A 89 -29.43 -4.34 -1.08
CA LEU A 89 -30.79 -4.82 -0.81
C LEU A 89 -31.54 -5.17 -2.09
N GLU A 90 -31.38 -4.39 -3.15
CA GLU A 90 -31.95 -4.68 -4.47
C GLU A 90 -31.36 -5.96 -5.07
N ASP A 91 -30.03 -6.12 -5.01
CA ASP A 91 -29.33 -7.32 -5.47
C ASP A 91 -29.82 -8.56 -4.72
N LEU A 92 -30.01 -8.45 -3.40
CA LEU A 92 -30.56 -9.52 -2.57
C LEU A 92 -32.00 -9.87 -2.99
N ARG A 93 -32.87 -8.87 -3.13
CA ARG A 93 -34.28 -9.08 -3.53
C ARG A 93 -34.42 -9.66 -4.93
N ALA A 94 -33.50 -9.31 -5.83
CA ALA A 94 -33.47 -9.81 -7.20
C ALA A 94 -32.76 -11.17 -7.34
N GLY A 95 -32.29 -11.77 -6.25
CA GLY A 95 -31.59 -13.05 -6.28
C GLY A 95 -30.24 -13.01 -7.02
N ARG A 96 -29.59 -11.84 -7.06
CA ARG A 96 -28.28 -11.66 -7.73
C ARG A 96 -27.09 -11.98 -6.82
N CYS A 97 -27.33 -12.30 -5.55
CA CYS A 97 -26.30 -12.74 -4.62
C CYS A 97 -25.84 -14.17 -4.98
N LYS A 98 -24.53 -14.42 -4.92
CA LYS A 98 -23.95 -15.77 -5.04
C LYS A 98 -23.71 -16.37 -3.65
N ASP A 99 -23.72 -17.69 -3.58
CA ASP A 99 -23.16 -18.40 -2.42
C ASP A 99 -21.64 -18.18 -2.32
N LEU A 100 -21.15 -18.16 -1.07
CA LEU A 100 -19.76 -17.90 -0.73
C LEU A 100 -18.82 -19.06 -1.09
#